data_AF-A0A5M8PAE9-F1
#
_entry.id   AF-A0A5M8PAE9-F1
#
_cell.length_a   1.000
_cell.length_b   1.000
_cell.length_c   1.000
_cell.angle_alpha   90.00
_cell.angle_beta   90.00
_cell.angle_gamma   90.00
#
_symmetry.space_group_name_H-M   'P 1'
#
loop_
_entity.id
_entity.type
_entity.pdbx_description
1 polymer ?
#
loop_
_entity_poly.entity_id
_entity_poly.type
_entity_poly.pdbx_seq_one_letter_code
_entity_poly.pdbx_strand_id
1 'polypeptide(L)'
;MPEKVSLDFVKTILKIPGGSGNQMSTFLKKINFVTSDGSPTNLYKKFRNDSTSGQALAEAVRYAYAPLYVRNEFMHELSDDKLLGLIVEETGLAKDDNPVKLTFACLKDLIKGANFESENIDSLPSMYVPERIEASDFMSRKSTVSSPSANIDLRLGYTINLNLPATADSAVFNAIFKSLKENLLKEDDA
;
A
#
# COMPACT_ATOMS: atom_id res chain seq x y z
N MET A 1 15.49 9.62 -19.14
CA MET A 1 14.85 8.98 -17.97
C MET A 1 15.69 7.78 -17.57
N PRO A 2 15.75 7.42 -16.28
CA PRO A 2 16.42 6.18 -15.90
C PRO A 2 15.66 4.97 -16.47
N GLU A 3 16.39 3.94 -16.87
CA GLU A 3 15.80 2.68 -17.33
C GLU A 3 15.19 1.92 -16.15
N LYS A 4 15.87 1.93 -15.00
CA LYS A 4 15.36 1.43 -13.71
C LYS A 4 15.81 2.32 -12.56
N VAL A 5 14.92 2.55 -11.62
CA VAL A 5 15.21 3.19 -10.33
C VAL A 5 15.60 2.10 -9.34
N SER A 6 16.80 1.55 -9.54
CA SER A 6 17.40 0.54 -8.66
C SER A 6 18.06 1.19 -7.44
N LEU A 7 18.44 0.37 -6.45
CA LEU A 7 19.25 0.82 -5.32
C LEU A 7 20.56 1.48 -5.76
N ASP A 8 21.18 0.94 -6.80
CA ASP A 8 22.41 1.51 -7.37
C ASP A 8 22.14 2.92 -7.92
N PHE A 9 21.08 3.09 -8.72
CA PHE A 9 20.69 4.39 -9.26
C PHE A 9 20.50 5.44 -8.16
N VAL A 10 19.85 5.09 -7.05
CA VAL A 10 19.67 6.00 -5.91
C VAL A 10 21.02 6.41 -5.31
N LYS A 11 21.94 5.46 -5.12
CA LYS A 11 23.24 5.74 -4.49
C LYS A 11 24.18 6.50 -5.39
N THR A 12 24.22 6.16 -6.68
CA THR A 12 25.22 6.67 -7.63
C THR A 12 24.73 7.93 -8.35
N ILE A 13 23.48 7.93 -8.83
CA ILE A 13 22.93 9.02 -9.64
C ILE A 13 22.23 10.06 -8.77
N LEU A 14 21.37 9.64 -7.84
CA LEU A 14 20.74 10.57 -6.90
C LEU A 14 21.67 10.99 -5.76
N LYS A 15 22.83 10.34 -5.64
CA LYS A 15 23.88 10.63 -4.64
C LYS A 15 23.36 10.60 -3.20
N ILE A 16 22.50 9.62 -2.89
CA ILE A 16 21.98 9.39 -1.54
C ILE A 16 22.63 8.12 -0.98
N PRO A 17 23.84 8.22 -0.39
CA PRO A 17 24.50 7.07 0.23
C PRO A 17 23.87 6.70 1.59
N GLY A 18 24.25 5.55 2.13
CA GLY A 18 23.89 5.13 3.48
C GLY A 18 22.49 4.55 3.65
N GLY A 19 22.02 4.52 4.90
CA GLY A 19 20.74 3.90 5.28
C GLY A 19 19.52 4.53 4.62
N SER A 20 19.49 5.85 4.48
CA SER A 20 18.39 6.57 3.83
C SER A 20 18.26 6.23 2.34
N GLY A 21 19.39 6.07 1.63
CA GLY A 21 19.40 5.61 0.24
C GLY A 21 18.83 4.20 0.07
N ASN A 22 19.07 3.31 1.05
CA ASN A 22 18.50 1.96 1.03
C ASN A 22 16.96 2.00 1.09
N GLN A 23 16.38 2.92 1.86
CA GLN A 23 14.93 3.05 2.02
C GLN A 23 14.25 3.84 0.89
N MET A 24 15.00 4.66 0.17
CA MET A 24 14.46 5.52 -0.88
C MET A 24 13.78 4.73 -2.00
N SER A 25 14.34 3.58 -2.41
CA SER A 25 13.73 2.74 -3.44
C SER A 25 12.34 2.25 -3.05
N THR A 26 12.16 1.81 -1.80
CA THR A 26 10.87 1.41 -1.24
C THR A 26 9.91 2.59 -1.15
N PHE A 27 10.40 3.74 -0.69
CA PHE A 27 9.58 4.96 -0.59
C PHE A 27 9.06 5.44 -1.94
N LEU A 28 9.92 5.48 -2.97
CA LEU A 28 9.54 5.86 -4.34
C LEU A 28 8.48 4.92 -4.94
N LYS A 29 8.48 3.64 -4.54
CA LYS A 29 7.41 2.70 -4.90
C LYS A 29 6.11 3.01 -4.17
N LYS A 30 6.17 3.31 -2.86
CA LYS A 30 4.98 3.66 -2.05
C LYS A 30 4.24 4.88 -2.59
N ILE A 31 4.96 5.88 -3.10
CA ILE A 31 4.37 7.10 -3.68
C ILE A 31 4.03 6.98 -5.17
N ASN A 32 4.08 5.76 -5.74
CA ASN A 32 3.78 5.48 -7.14
C ASN A 32 4.64 6.22 -8.17
N PHE A 33 5.86 6.61 -7.79
CA PHE A 33 6.86 7.14 -8.74
C PHE A 33 7.56 6.01 -9.50
N VAL A 34 7.62 4.84 -8.88
CA VAL A 34 8.30 3.66 -9.42
C VAL A 34 7.37 2.47 -9.25
N THR A 35 7.28 1.64 -10.27
CA THR A 35 6.52 0.39 -10.24
C THR A 35 7.25 -0.68 -9.40
N SER A 36 6.57 -1.80 -9.12
CA SER A 36 7.15 -2.91 -8.35
C SER A 36 8.45 -3.45 -8.96
N ASP A 37 8.55 -3.49 -10.30
CA ASP A 37 9.70 -3.92 -11.10
C ASP A 37 10.85 -2.88 -11.19
N GLY A 38 10.66 -1.69 -10.61
CA GLY A 38 11.67 -0.65 -10.58
C GLY A 38 11.64 0.31 -11.77
N SER A 39 10.63 0.21 -12.64
CA SER A 39 10.46 1.12 -13.79
C SER A 39 9.82 2.44 -13.36
N PRO A 40 10.27 3.60 -13.87
CA PRO A 40 9.66 4.88 -13.54
C PRO A 40 8.25 5.00 -14.14
N THR A 41 7.31 5.54 -13.36
CA THR A 41 5.93 5.77 -13.81
C THR A 41 5.78 7.08 -14.59
N ASN A 42 4.62 7.27 -15.23
CA ASN A 42 4.24 8.56 -15.81
C ASN A 42 4.22 9.68 -14.75
N LEU A 43 3.90 9.34 -13.51
CA LEU A 43 3.89 10.27 -12.39
C LEU A 43 5.31 10.79 -12.10
N TYR A 44 6.30 9.90 -12.07
CA TYR A 44 7.71 10.30 -11.97
C TYR A 44 8.16 11.17 -13.13
N LYS A 45 7.68 10.90 -14.35
CA LYS A 45 7.93 11.75 -15.52
C LYS A 45 7.40 13.18 -15.34
N LYS A 46 6.16 13.32 -14.85
CA LYS A 46 5.57 14.65 -14.53
C LYS A 46 6.35 15.34 -13.41
N PHE A 47 6.79 14.59 -12.40
CA PHE A 47 7.58 15.12 -11.29
C PHE A 47 8.92 15.73 -11.75
N ARG A 48 9.56 15.13 -12.76
CA ARG A 48 10.83 15.61 -13.32
C ARG A 48 10.73 16.91 -14.10
N ASN A 49 9.53 17.40 -14.37
CA ASN A 49 9.30 18.67 -15.04
C ASN A 49 8.85 19.71 -14.01
N ASP A 50 9.62 20.78 -13.86
CA ASP A 50 9.40 21.82 -12.84
C ASP A 50 7.99 22.39 -12.87
N SER A 51 7.41 22.61 -14.06
CA SER A 51 6.05 23.17 -14.20
C SER A 51 4.94 22.23 -13.73
N THR A 52 5.15 20.91 -13.78
CA THR A 52 4.16 19.89 -13.38
C THR A 52 4.55 19.15 -12.10
N SER A 53 5.69 19.50 -11.51
CA SER A 53 6.29 18.82 -10.37
C SER A 53 5.39 18.85 -9.13
N GLY A 54 4.83 20.03 -8.82
CA GLY A 54 3.93 20.20 -7.68
C GLY A 54 2.63 19.40 -7.83
N GLN A 55 2.05 19.35 -9.03
CA GLN A 55 0.84 18.56 -9.30
C GLN A 55 1.12 17.06 -9.16
N ALA A 56 2.25 16.59 -9.70
CA ALA A 56 2.66 15.20 -9.59
C ALA A 56 2.88 14.80 -8.12
N LEU A 57 3.42 15.70 -7.30
CA LEU A 57 3.63 15.44 -5.88
C LEU A 57 2.30 15.40 -5.11
N ALA A 58 1.34 16.27 -5.45
CA ALA A 58 -0.01 16.23 -4.87
C ALA A 58 -0.73 14.91 -5.16
N GLU A 59 -0.67 14.44 -6.42
CA GLU A 59 -1.21 13.15 -6.84
C GLU A 59 -0.52 11.99 -6.08
N ALA A 60 0.80 12.06 -5.90
CA ALA A 60 1.57 11.08 -5.14
C ALA A 60 1.21 11.03 -3.65
N VAL A 61 0.97 12.19 -3.03
CA VAL A 61 0.54 12.30 -1.63
C VAL A 61 -0.85 11.72 -1.45
N ARG A 62 -1.80 12.03 -2.35
CA ARG A 62 -3.15 11.42 -2.33
C ARG A 62 -3.09 9.91 -2.48
N TYR A 63 -2.21 9.39 -3.33
CA TYR A 63 -2.02 7.95 -3.49
C TYR A 63 -1.43 7.29 -2.24
N ALA A 64 -0.28 7.77 -1.76
CA ALA A 64 0.47 7.12 -0.69
C ALA A 64 -0.21 7.22 0.69
N TYR A 65 -0.92 8.33 0.92
CA TYR A 65 -1.60 8.62 2.18
C TYR A 65 -3.12 8.58 2.02
N ALA A 66 -3.62 7.78 1.07
CA ALA A 66 -5.06 7.59 0.84
C ALA A 66 -5.85 7.31 2.14
N PRO A 67 -5.36 6.48 3.10
CA PRO A 67 -6.06 6.28 4.37
C PRO A 67 -6.27 7.58 5.17
N LEU A 68 -5.28 8.48 5.18
CA LEU A 68 -5.42 9.77 5.87
C LEU A 68 -6.51 10.64 5.21
N TYR A 69 -6.61 10.58 3.87
CA TYR A 69 -7.63 11.31 3.11
C TYR A 69 -9.05 10.78 3.31
N VAL A 70 -9.21 9.48 3.62
CA VAL A 70 -10.52 8.90 3.98
C VAL A 70 -11.06 9.52 5.26
N ARG A 71 -10.19 9.79 6.24
CA ARG A 71 -10.58 10.41 7.50
C ARG A 71 -10.69 11.94 7.40
N ASN A 72 -9.89 12.58 6.54
CA ASN A 72 -10.00 14.00 6.27
C ASN A 72 -9.63 14.34 4.82
N GLU A 73 -10.64 14.75 4.04
CA GLU A 73 -10.50 15.14 2.64
C GLU A 73 -9.48 16.26 2.41
N PHE A 74 -9.36 17.19 3.37
CA PHE A 74 -8.45 18.32 3.35
C PHE A 74 -7.28 18.14 4.32
N MET A 75 -6.80 16.91 4.49
CA MET A 75 -5.66 16.58 5.37
C MET A 75 -4.43 17.49 5.13
N HIS A 76 -4.20 17.88 3.88
CA HIS A 76 -3.07 18.74 3.47
C HIS A 76 -3.20 20.20 3.93
N GLU A 77 -4.36 20.64 4.40
CA GLU A 77 -4.60 21.99 4.93
C GLU A 77 -4.64 22.02 6.47
N LEU A 78 -4.50 20.87 7.12
CA LEU A 78 -4.56 20.78 8.58
C LEU A 78 -3.36 21.45 9.25
N SER A 79 -3.60 21.94 10.48
CA SER A 79 -2.51 22.36 11.36
C SER A 79 -1.65 21.17 11.78
N ASP A 80 -0.39 21.45 12.12
CA ASP A 80 0.58 20.43 12.54
C ASP A 80 0.03 19.47 13.61
N ASP A 81 -0.62 20.00 14.65
CA ASP A 81 -1.19 19.18 15.73
C ASP A 81 -2.34 18.27 15.26
N LYS A 82 -3.19 18.77 14.37
CA LYS A 82 -4.31 18.00 13.82
C LYS A 82 -3.81 16.92 12.86
N LEU A 83 -2.84 17.24 12.02
CA LEU A 83 -2.21 16.28 11.11
C LEU A 83 -1.50 15.18 11.89
N LEU A 84 -0.78 15.53 12.96
CA LEU A 84 -0.14 14.54 13.82
C LEU A 84 -1.18 13.65 14.51
N GLY A 85 -2.26 14.24 15.05
CA GLY A 85 -3.37 13.48 15.63
C GLY A 85 -3.98 12.48 14.65
N LEU A 86 -4.14 12.90 13.38
CA LEU A 86 -4.64 12.03 12.30
C LEU A 86 -3.73 10.83 12.05
N ILE A 87 -2.41 11.05 12.02
CA ILE A 87 -1.43 9.97 11.84
C ILE A 87 -1.46 9.01 13.02
N VAL A 88 -1.56 9.52 14.25
CA VAL A 88 -1.68 8.69 15.46
C VAL A 88 -2.93 7.82 15.40
N GLU A 89 -4.06 8.39 14.98
CA GLU A 89 -5.33 7.67 14.90
C GLU A 89 -5.34 6.62 13.77
N GLU A 90 -4.61 6.83 12.67
CA GLU A 90 -4.47 5.85 11.58
C GLU A 90 -3.43 4.75 11.90
N THR A 91 -2.36 5.10 12.61
CA THR A 91 -1.28 4.15 12.93
C THR A 91 -1.50 3.38 14.22
N GLY A 92 -2.33 3.89 15.14
CA GLY A 92 -2.53 3.33 16.48
C GLY A 92 -1.32 3.44 17.40
N LEU A 93 -0.28 4.17 17.01
CA LEU A 93 0.96 4.36 17.76
C LEU A 93 0.89 5.59 18.66
N ALA A 94 1.77 5.69 19.65
CA ALA A 94 1.80 6.86 20.52
C ALA A 94 2.29 8.10 19.77
N LYS A 95 1.79 9.29 20.13
CA LYS A 95 2.24 10.59 19.58
C LYS A 95 3.76 10.78 19.68
N ASP A 96 4.38 10.18 20.69
CA ASP A 96 5.82 10.31 20.94
C ASP A 96 6.69 9.29 20.21
N ASP A 97 6.10 8.30 19.54
CA ASP A 97 6.83 7.28 18.82
C ASP A 97 7.59 7.85 17.63
N ASN A 98 8.83 7.41 17.47
CA ASN A 98 9.71 7.88 16.41
C ASN A 98 9.13 7.68 14.98
N PRO A 99 8.48 6.54 14.66
CA PRO A 99 7.79 6.36 13.38
C PRO A 99 6.73 7.43 13.09
N VAL A 100 5.96 7.87 14.09
CA VAL A 100 4.93 8.90 13.93
C VAL A 100 5.58 10.25 13.61
N LYS A 101 6.60 10.63 14.39
CA LYS A 101 7.36 11.89 14.19
C LYS A 101 8.01 11.96 12.82
N LEU A 102 8.64 10.87 12.38
CA LEU A 102 9.29 10.79 11.06
C LEU A 102 8.27 10.78 9.91
N THR A 103 7.14 10.09 10.07
CA THR A 103 6.05 10.09 9.07
C THR A 103 5.48 11.49 8.91
N PHE A 104 5.20 12.17 10.03
CA PHE A 104 4.74 13.56 10.03
C PHE A 104 5.72 14.50 9.32
N ALA A 105 7.01 14.42 9.66
CA ALA A 105 8.04 15.25 9.03
C ALA A 105 8.10 15.01 7.51
N CYS A 106 8.13 13.74 7.09
CA CYS A 106 8.17 13.38 5.68
C CYS A 106 6.92 13.86 4.93
N LEU A 107 5.72 13.66 5.49
CA LEU A 107 4.48 14.11 4.88
C LEU A 107 4.42 15.63 4.76
N LYS A 108 4.87 16.37 5.79
CA LYS A 108 4.92 17.83 5.76
C LYS A 108 5.86 18.35 4.67
N ASP A 109 7.02 17.72 4.49
CA ASP A 109 7.95 18.06 3.41
C ASP A 109 7.35 17.81 2.02
N LEU A 110 6.57 16.72 1.86
CA LEU A 110 5.86 16.45 0.60
C LEU A 110 4.77 17.50 0.33
N ILE A 111 3.94 17.82 1.34
CA ILE A 111 2.86 18.81 1.21
C ILE A 111 3.44 20.18 0.82
N LYS A 112 4.56 20.58 1.41
CA LYS A 112 5.24 21.85 1.11
C LYS A 112 5.65 21.98 -0.36
N GLY A 113 6.03 20.88 -1.00
CA GLY A 113 6.42 20.86 -2.41
C GLY A 113 5.28 20.60 -3.38
N ALA A 114 4.09 20.30 -2.88
CA ALA A 114 2.95 19.87 -3.69
C ALA A 114 2.02 21.04 -4.03
N ASN A 115 1.38 20.95 -5.18
CA ASN A 115 0.34 21.89 -5.61
C ASN A 115 -0.99 21.16 -5.72
N PHE A 116 -1.90 21.45 -4.79
CA PHE A 116 -3.22 20.83 -4.68
C PHE A 116 -4.33 21.59 -5.45
N GLU A 117 -4.04 22.75 -6.03
CA GLU A 117 -5.05 23.61 -6.70
C GLU A 117 -5.58 23.04 -8.04
N SER A 118 -4.97 21.98 -8.56
CA SER A 118 -5.46 21.33 -9.78
C SER A 118 -6.27 20.09 -9.46
N GLU A 119 -7.58 20.28 -9.30
CA GLU A 119 -8.55 19.20 -9.36
C GLU A 119 -8.59 18.62 -10.79
N ASN A 120 -7.94 17.48 -10.98
CA ASN A 120 -8.32 16.53 -12.01
C ASN A 120 -8.55 15.19 -11.30
N ILE A 121 -9.73 15.05 -10.72
CA ILE A 121 -10.23 13.86 -10.03
C ILE A 121 -10.78 12.84 -11.06
N ASP A 122 -10.23 12.80 -12.27
CA ASP A 122 -10.65 11.85 -13.33
C ASP A 122 -9.65 10.71 -13.56
N SER A 123 -8.65 10.57 -12.68
CA SER A 123 -7.70 9.46 -12.75
C SER A 123 -7.25 8.98 -11.38
N LEU A 124 -8.20 8.54 -10.55
CA LEU A 124 -7.86 7.52 -9.55
C LEU A 124 -7.78 6.18 -10.32
N PRO A 125 -6.59 5.61 -10.60
CA PRO A 125 -6.52 4.19 -10.90
C PRO A 125 -7.11 3.44 -9.70
N SER A 126 -7.94 2.44 -9.97
CA SER A 126 -8.64 1.65 -8.95
C SER A 126 -7.74 1.35 -7.77
N MET A 127 -8.19 1.77 -6.59
CA MET A 127 -7.63 1.52 -5.27
C MET A 127 -6.68 0.32 -5.23
N TYR A 128 -5.37 0.58 -5.27
CA TYR A 128 -4.37 -0.45 -5.02
C TYR A 128 -4.35 -0.69 -3.52
N VAL A 129 -5.06 -1.73 -3.07
CA VAL A 129 -4.87 -2.29 -1.73
C VAL A 129 -3.43 -2.78 -1.69
N PRO A 130 -2.55 -2.27 -0.80
CA PRO A 130 -1.18 -2.74 -0.75
C PRO A 130 -1.22 -4.22 -0.36
N GLU A 131 -0.89 -5.08 -1.32
CA GLU A 131 -0.61 -6.48 -1.04
C GLU A 131 0.51 -6.51 0.00
N ARG A 132 0.16 -7.08 1.16
CA ARG A 132 1.03 -7.22 2.32
C ARG A 132 2.30 -7.90 1.87
N ILE A 133 3.44 -7.20 1.89
CA ILE A 133 4.73 -7.79 1.55
C ILE A 133 5.07 -8.79 2.66
N GLU A 134 4.73 -10.06 2.44
CA GLU A 134 5.29 -11.16 3.22
C GLU A 134 6.73 -11.38 2.74
N ALA A 135 7.66 -11.23 3.69
CA ALA A 135 9.04 -11.66 3.50
C ALA A 135 9.11 -13.20 3.53
N SER A 136 10.15 -13.75 2.90
CA SER A 136 10.49 -15.18 2.70
C SER A 136 9.82 -15.82 1.47
N ASP A 137 10.47 -16.64 0.63
CA ASP A 137 11.74 -17.34 0.77
C ASP A 137 12.32 -17.69 -0.62
N PHE A 138 13.64 -17.76 -0.72
CA PHE A 138 14.35 -18.26 -1.90
C PHE A 138 14.28 -19.80 -1.91
N MET A 139 13.76 -20.43 -2.98
CA MET A 139 14.35 -21.58 -3.69
C MET A 139 13.32 -22.46 -4.44
N SER A 140 13.73 -22.88 -5.66
CA SER A 140 13.26 -24.04 -6.44
C SER A 140 11.82 -23.98 -6.98
N ARG A 141 11.47 -24.36 -8.21
CA ARG A 141 12.13 -25.23 -9.19
C ARG A 141 11.51 -24.98 -10.58
N LYS A 142 12.35 -25.15 -11.59
CA LYS A 142 12.09 -25.23 -13.04
C LYS A 142 10.84 -26.05 -13.40
N SER A 143 10.04 -25.59 -14.38
CA SER A 143 9.31 -26.42 -15.34
C SER A 143 8.82 -25.57 -16.52
N THR A 144 9.25 -25.94 -17.71
CA THR A 144 8.76 -25.54 -19.04
C THR A 144 7.61 -26.43 -19.46
N VAL A 145 6.46 -25.90 -19.90
CA VAL A 145 5.73 -26.38 -21.10
C VAL A 145 4.58 -25.44 -21.49
N SER A 146 4.26 -25.52 -22.78
CA SER A 146 3.49 -24.71 -23.70
C SER A 146 1.95 -24.94 -23.73
N SER A 147 1.22 -23.82 -23.84
CA SER A 147 0.02 -23.54 -24.68
C SER A 147 -1.29 -24.37 -24.48
N PRO A 148 -2.45 -24.00 -25.08
CA PRO A 148 -3.55 -23.37 -24.37
C PRO A 148 -4.92 -24.04 -24.61
N SER A 149 -5.66 -24.40 -23.57
CA SER A 149 -7.14 -24.51 -23.55
C SER A 149 -7.54 -25.26 -22.29
N ALA A 150 -8.15 -24.55 -21.33
CA ALA A 150 -8.81 -25.21 -20.22
C ALA A 150 -9.92 -24.30 -19.71
N ASN A 151 -11.12 -24.89 -19.66
CA ASN A 151 -12.26 -24.43 -18.90
C ASN A 151 -11.81 -23.79 -17.59
N ILE A 152 -12.32 -22.58 -17.33
CA ILE A 152 -12.07 -21.85 -16.10
C ILE A 152 -12.78 -22.62 -14.97
N ASP A 153 -12.05 -23.53 -14.32
CA ASP A 153 -12.43 -24.07 -13.02
C ASP A 153 -12.26 -22.94 -12.00
N LEU A 154 -13.35 -22.20 -11.76
CA LEU A 154 -13.37 -21.04 -10.89
C LEU A 154 -13.37 -21.51 -9.42
N ARG A 155 -12.18 -21.78 -8.89
CA ARG A 155 -12.00 -22.15 -7.48
C ARG A 155 -11.98 -20.90 -6.61
N LEU A 156 -13.11 -20.65 -5.95
CA LEU A 156 -13.30 -19.49 -5.08
C LEU A 156 -12.90 -19.85 -3.64
N GLY A 157 -11.66 -19.55 -3.26
CA GLY A 157 -11.18 -19.73 -1.90
C GLY A 157 -11.49 -18.50 -1.05
N TYR A 158 -12.39 -18.62 -0.08
CA TYR A 158 -12.69 -17.56 0.88
C TYR A 158 -12.07 -17.86 2.25
N THR A 159 -11.29 -16.91 2.77
CA THR A 159 -10.77 -16.97 4.14
C THR A 159 -11.76 -16.28 5.08
N ILE A 160 -12.44 -17.06 5.92
CA ILE A 160 -13.39 -16.56 6.91
C ILE A 160 -12.70 -16.54 8.28
N ASN A 161 -12.50 -15.34 8.86
CA ASN A 161 -11.99 -15.17 10.21
C ASN A 161 -13.14 -15.07 11.20
N LEU A 162 -13.27 -16.03 12.12
CA LEU A 162 -14.32 -16.08 13.14
C LEU A 162 -13.72 -15.79 14.52
N ASN A 163 -14.27 -14.79 15.22
CA ASN A 163 -13.95 -14.56 16.62
C ASN A 163 -14.95 -15.31 17.50
N LEU A 164 -14.53 -16.43 18.09
CA LEU A 164 -15.40 -17.22 18.97
C LEU A 164 -15.48 -16.56 20.35
N PRO A 165 -16.67 -16.48 20.96
CA PRO A 165 -16.80 -15.97 22.33
C PRO A 165 -16.03 -16.87 23.30
N ALA A 166 -15.52 -16.28 24.38
CA ALA A 166 -14.89 -17.03 25.46
C ALA A 166 -15.97 -17.80 26.24
N THR A 167 -16.27 -19.02 25.80
CA THR A 167 -17.16 -19.97 26.49
C THR A 167 -16.32 -21.14 27.04
N ALA A 168 -16.63 -21.58 28.26
CA ALA A 168 -16.00 -22.76 28.87
C ALA A 168 -16.72 -24.07 28.50
N ASP A 169 -17.85 -23.99 27.78
CA ASP A 169 -18.66 -25.15 27.43
C ASP A 169 -18.30 -25.72 26.05
N SER A 170 -17.75 -26.93 26.06
CA SER A 170 -17.40 -27.71 24.85
C SER A 170 -18.62 -28.03 23.95
N ALA A 171 -19.83 -28.11 24.50
CA ALA A 171 -21.03 -28.38 23.72
C ALA A 171 -21.38 -27.22 22.77
N VAL A 172 -21.11 -25.98 23.18
CA VAL A 172 -21.34 -24.77 22.37
C VAL A 172 -20.39 -24.74 21.16
N PHE A 173 -19.11 -25.07 21.35
CA PHE A 173 -18.16 -25.19 20.24
C PHE A 173 -18.58 -26.27 19.25
N ASN A 174 -18.97 -27.45 19.74
CA ASN A 174 -19.41 -28.56 18.89
C ASN A 174 -20.66 -28.19 18.07
N ALA A 175 -21.61 -27.46 18.65
CA ALA A 175 -22.79 -26.97 17.92
C ALA A 175 -22.41 -25.97 16.81
N ILE A 176 -21.50 -25.03 17.09
CA ILE A 176 -21.04 -24.05 16.10
C ILE A 176 -20.32 -24.75 14.94
N PHE A 177 -19.37 -25.65 15.21
CA PHE A 177 -18.65 -26.36 14.16
C PHE A 177 -19.55 -27.29 13.34
N LYS A 178 -20.53 -27.94 13.97
CA LYS A 178 -21.52 -28.75 13.26
C LYS A 178 -22.34 -27.88 12.31
N SER A 179 -22.83 -26.73 12.76
CA SER A 179 -23.57 -25.78 11.92
C SER A 179 -22.72 -25.23 10.77
N LEU A 180 -21.44 -24.91 11.01
CA LEU A 180 -20.53 -24.43 9.95
C LEU A 180 -20.28 -25.51 8.89
N LYS A 181 -20.03 -26.75 9.33
CA LYS A 181 -19.85 -27.89 8.41
C LYS A 181 -21.10 -28.14 7.56
N GLU A 182 -22.28 -28.02 8.15
CA GLU A 182 -23.53 -28.24 7.44
C GLU A 182 -23.88 -27.15 6.42
N ASN A 183 -23.40 -25.91 6.60
CA ASN A 183 -23.80 -24.77 5.76
C ASN A 183 -22.70 -24.26 4.81
N LEU A 184 -21.42 -24.47 5.12
CA LEU A 184 -20.30 -23.95 4.32
C LEU A 184 -19.49 -25.02 3.58
N LEU A 185 -19.61 -26.29 3.98
CA LEU A 185 -18.79 -27.40 3.49
C LEU A 185 -19.61 -28.52 2.84
N LYS A 186 -20.93 -28.35 2.69
CA LYS A 186 -21.71 -29.23 1.84
C LYS A 186 -21.53 -28.80 0.40
N GLU A 187 -21.05 -29.72 -0.43
CA GLU A 187 -21.25 -29.66 -1.87
C GLU A 187 -22.76 -29.83 -2.08
N ASP A 188 -23.47 -28.76 -2.42
CA ASP A 188 -24.78 -28.92 -3.04
C ASP A 188 -24.53 -29.58 -4.40
N ASP A 189 -24.99 -30.82 -4.55
CA ASP A 189 -25.06 -31.55 -5.82
C ASP A 189 -25.74 -30.67 -6.87
N ALA A 190 -24.95 -30.20 -7.84
CA ALA A 190 -25.40 -29.77 -9.16
C ALA A 190 -24.26 -29.90 -10.18
#